data_AF-A0A7V7F1V2-F1
#
_entry.id   AF-A0A7V7F1V2-F1
#
_cell.length_a   1.000
_cell.length_b   1.000
_cell.length_c   1.000
_cell.angle_alpha   90.00
_cell.angle_beta   90.00
_cell.angle_gamma   90.00
#
_symmetry.space_group_name_H-M   'P 1'
#
loop_
_entity.id
_entity.type
_entity.pdbx_description
1 polymer ?
#
loop_
_entity_poly.entity_id
_entity_poly.type
_entity_poly.pdbx_seq_one_letter_code
_entity_poly.pdbx_strand_id
1 'polypeptide(L)'
;MLTKPTIHPIAGHGLNDYQPATGTMIRKILIGRTAIGIAEEAIALIKPVADKQRRKYIKNSQVPLKDFGGLFRGLAKQFQGELSKLKNSRLRKLALPVMIPRGFGLPTTPDESGTLLLTISNGPRHGIIICSEIGEQAAPLSSFTKTKNGDIAGMAEISDNEELPVLNYASILEREGFLSIPA
;
A
#
# COMPACT_ATOMS: atom_id res chain seq x y z
N MET A 1 12.30 23.84 -22.37
CA MET A 1 12.92 22.95 -21.36
C MET A 1 11.92 22.78 -20.23
N LEU A 2 11.25 21.62 -20.16
CA LEU A 2 10.35 21.30 -19.05
C LEU A 2 11.20 20.90 -17.83
N THR A 3 11.14 21.72 -16.79
CA THR A 3 11.69 21.39 -15.47
C THR A 3 10.92 20.20 -14.92
N LYS A 4 11.64 19.12 -14.61
CA LYS A 4 11.08 17.99 -13.88
C LYS A 4 10.55 18.50 -12.53
N PRO A 5 9.34 18.14 -12.10
CA PRO A 5 8.87 18.45 -10.76
C PRO A 5 9.77 17.73 -9.75
N THR A 6 10.44 18.53 -8.92
CA THR A 6 11.20 18.06 -7.77
C THR A 6 10.21 17.54 -6.73
N ILE A 7 10.12 16.23 -6.58
CA ILE A 7 9.39 15.62 -5.47
C ILE A 7 10.21 15.85 -4.22
N HIS A 8 9.79 16.80 -3.39
CA HIS A 8 10.34 16.97 -2.06
C HIS A 8 9.88 15.80 -1.18
N PRO A 9 10.78 15.09 -0.48
CA PRO A 9 10.37 14.20 0.58
C PRO A 9 9.68 15.06 1.66
N ILE A 10 8.39 14.84 1.87
CA ILE A 10 7.65 15.52 2.94
C ILE A 10 8.23 15.02 4.26
N ALA A 11 8.93 15.91 4.95
CA ALA A 11 9.51 15.67 6.26
C ALA A 11 8.38 15.46 7.28
N GLY A 12 8.37 14.28 7.91
CA GLY A 12 7.80 14.01 9.23
C GLY A 12 6.50 14.72 9.61
N HIS A 13 5.37 14.34 9.00
CA HIS A 13 4.08 14.56 9.66
C HIS A 13 3.87 13.50 10.73
N GLY A 14 3.36 13.93 11.89
CA GLY A 14 3.06 13.06 13.01
C GLY A 14 2.19 11.87 12.60
N LEU A 15 2.45 10.76 13.29
CA LEU A 15 1.96 9.38 13.09
C LEU A 15 0.42 9.20 12.97
N ASN A 16 -0.36 10.27 13.19
CA ASN A 16 -1.83 10.32 13.16
C ASN A 16 -2.39 11.30 12.10
N ASP A 17 -1.54 11.97 11.33
CA ASP A 17 -1.89 13.14 10.52
C ASP A 17 -1.61 12.96 9.04
N TYR A 18 -1.75 11.73 8.51
CA TYR A 18 -1.73 11.56 7.06
C TYR A 18 -2.84 12.41 6.44
N GLN A 19 -2.43 13.42 5.67
CA GLN A 19 -3.30 14.36 5.00
C GLN A 19 -2.65 14.65 3.63
N PRO A 20 -3.12 13.98 2.56
CA PRO A 20 -2.56 14.20 1.24
C PRO A 20 -2.81 15.65 0.80
N ALA A 21 -1.83 16.23 0.11
CA ALA A 21 -1.98 17.55 -0.48
C ALA A 21 -2.76 17.45 -1.80
N THR A 22 -3.46 18.52 -2.18
CA THR A 22 -4.07 18.62 -3.53
C THR A 22 -3.03 18.29 -4.60
N GLY A 23 -3.43 17.49 -5.60
CA GLY A 23 -2.56 16.97 -6.63
C GLY A 23 -1.83 15.67 -6.27
N THR A 24 -1.89 15.18 -5.01
CA THR A 24 -1.41 13.84 -4.68
C THR A 24 -2.16 12.81 -5.54
N MET A 25 -1.41 11.89 -6.15
CA MET A 25 -1.99 10.82 -6.97
C MET A 25 -2.58 9.74 -6.07
N ILE A 26 -3.89 9.52 -6.19
CA ILE A 26 -4.64 8.52 -5.42
C ILE A 26 -5.01 7.37 -6.34
N ARG A 27 -4.68 6.16 -5.91
CA ARG A 27 -5.05 4.91 -6.55
C ARG A 27 -6.25 4.31 -5.84
N LYS A 28 -7.31 4.01 -6.60
CA LYS A 28 -8.47 3.27 -6.08
C LYS A 28 -8.11 1.78 -5.93
N ILE A 29 -8.49 1.18 -4.81
CA ILE A 29 -8.40 -0.26 -4.56
C ILE A 29 -9.70 -0.76 -3.94
N LEU A 30 -10.02 -2.03 -4.17
CA LEU A 30 -11.20 -2.68 -3.60
C LEU A 30 -10.75 -3.71 -2.55
N ILE A 31 -11.11 -3.52 -1.29
CA ILE A 31 -10.86 -4.48 -0.21
C ILE A 31 -12.19 -5.07 0.24
N GLY A 32 -12.39 -6.37 -0.01
CA GLY A 32 -13.70 -6.98 0.10
C GLY A 32 -14.69 -6.33 -0.87
N ARG A 33 -15.62 -5.53 -0.34
CA ARG A 33 -16.63 -4.79 -1.12
C ARG A 33 -16.46 -3.28 -1.04
N THR A 34 -15.43 -2.80 -0.37
CA THR A 34 -15.26 -1.38 -0.05
C THR A 34 -14.18 -0.79 -0.92
N ALA A 35 -14.57 0.18 -1.77
CA ALA A 35 -13.62 0.95 -2.56
C ALA A 35 -12.96 2.00 -1.67
N ILE A 36 -11.64 2.03 -1.67
CA ILE A 36 -10.84 2.99 -0.91
C ILE A 36 -9.71 3.55 -1.77
N GLY A 37 -9.25 4.74 -1.43
CA GLY A 37 -8.11 5.39 -2.02
C GLY A 37 -6.85 5.13 -1.22
N ILE A 38 -5.72 5.01 -1.90
CA ILE A 38 -4.39 5.01 -1.29
C ILE A 38 -3.47 5.87 -2.14
N ALA A 39 -2.51 6.57 -1.52
CA ALA A 39 -1.51 7.29 -2.27
C ALA A 39 -0.71 6.34 -3.18
N GLU A 40 -0.59 6.67 -4.46
CA GLU A 40 0.17 5.86 -5.42
C GLU A 40 1.63 5.69 -4.97
N GLU A 41 2.23 6.74 -4.39
CA GLU A 41 3.59 6.72 -3.87
C GLU A 41 3.83 5.70 -2.73
N ALA A 42 2.77 5.30 -2.03
CA ALA A 42 2.85 4.28 -0.99
C ALA A 42 2.91 2.86 -1.56
N ILE A 43 2.52 2.67 -2.83
CA ILE A 43 2.48 1.36 -3.47
C ILE A 43 3.87 0.99 -3.99
N ALA A 44 4.52 0.04 -3.32
CA ALA A 44 5.84 -0.45 -3.73
C ALA A 44 5.77 -1.53 -4.82
N LEU A 45 4.71 -2.36 -4.83
CA LEU A 45 4.53 -3.43 -5.82
C LEU A 45 3.10 -3.99 -5.78
N ILE A 46 2.56 -4.33 -6.95
CA ILE A 46 1.30 -5.07 -7.10
C ILE A 46 1.60 -6.43 -7.74
N LYS A 47 1.02 -7.51 -7.20
CA LYS A 47 1.12 -8.86 -7.78
C LYS A 47 -0.18 -9.64 -7.71
N PRO A 48 -0.52 -10.44 -8.73
CA PRO A 48 -1.60 -11.41 -8.60
C PRO A 48 -1.25 -12.51 -7.60
N VAL A 49 -2.25 -13.07 -6.95
CA VAL A 49 -2.12 -14.22 -6.04
C VAL A 49 -3.17 -15.28 -6.33
N ALA A 50 -2.73 -16.53 -6.46
CA ALA A 50 -3.62 -17.68 -6.62
C ALA A 50 -4.26 -18.08 -5.28
N ASP A 51 -5.48 -18.62 -5.32
CA ASP A 51 -6.25 -19.01 -4.12
C ASP A 51 -5.47 -19.87 -3.12
N LYS A 52 -4.72 -20.87 -3.61
CA LYS A 52 -3.91 -21.76 -2.75
C LYS A 52 -2.83 -20.98 -1.98
N GLN A 53 -2.18 -20.02 -2.64
CA GLN A 53 -1.17 -19.18 -2.02
C GLN A 53 -1.80 -18.17 -1.07
N ARG A 54 -2.89 -17.52 -1.48
CA ARG A 54 -3.63 -16.58 -0.64
C ARG A 54 -4.05 -17.20 0.68
N ARG A 55 -4.71 -18.37 0.66
CA ARG A 55 -5.10 -19.11 1.87
C ARG A 55 -3.91 -19.38 2.79
N LYS A 56 -2.75 -19.75 2.22
CA LYS A 56 -1.51 -19.95 2.98
C LYS A 56 -1.02 -18.65 3.63
N TYR A 57 -1.03 -17.53 2.91
CA TYR A 57 -0.57 -16.24 3.43
C TYR A 57 -1.49 -15.68 4.51
N ILE A 58 -2.82 -15.79 4.34
CA ILE A 58 -3.81 -15.41 5.34
C ILE A 58 -3.62 -16.24 6.61
N LYS A 59 -3.52 -17.57 6.48
CA LYS A 59 -3.30 -18.48 7.62
C LYS A 59 -2.02 -18.15 8.41
N ASN A 60 -0.96 -17.77 7.71
CA ASN A 60 0.35 -17.47 8.33
C ASN A 60 0.52 -15.98 8.69
N SER A 61 -0.46 -15.13 8.36
CA SER A 61 -0.42 -13.67 8.52
C SER A 61 0.80 -12.99 7.89
N GLN A 62 1.45 -13.61 6.90
CA GLN A 62 2.64 -13.06 6.26
C GLN A 62 2.85 -13.60 4.85
N VAL A 63 3.53 -12.81 4.01
CA VAL A 63 3.94 -13.15 2.65
C VAL A 63 5.47 -13.15 2.55
N PRO A 64 6.11 -14.31 2.34
CA PRO A 64 7.53 -14.38 2.05
C PRO A 64 7.88 -13.65 0.76
N LEU A 65 8.84 -12.70 0.79
CA LEU A 65 9.21 -11.94 -0.42
C LEU A 65 9.88 -12.80 -1.49
N LYS A 66 10.45 -13.96 -1.12
CA LYS A 66 10.93 -14.94 -2.10
C LYS A 66 9.81 -15.44 -3.03
N ASP A 67 8.56 -15.43 -2.59
CA ASP A 67 7.42 -15.91 -3.37
C ASP A 67 7.03 -14.91 -4.49
N PHE A 68 7.56 -13.68 -4.45
CA PHE A 68 7.44 -12.67 -5.53
C PHE A 68 8.47 -12.90 -6.67
N GLY A 69 9.45 -13.77 -6.45
CA GLY A 69 10.58 -13.97 -7.35
C GLY A 69 10.37 -15.16 -8.28
N GLY A 70 10.26 -14.90 -9.58
CA GLY A 70 10.48 -15.95 -10.59
C GLY A 70 11.96 -16.40 -10.61
N LEU A 71 12.24 -17.58 -11.15
CA LEU A 71 13.55 -18.25 -11.08
C LEU A 71 14.75 -17.40 -11.58
N PHE A 72 14.50 -16.31 -12.35
CA PHE A 72 15.54 -15.47 -12.94
C PHE A 72 15.34 -13.95 -12.81
N ARG A 73 14.33 -13.47 -12.06
CA ARG A 73 14.09 -12.02 -11.90
C ARG A 73 14.65 -11.50 -10.58
N GLY A 74 15.41 -10.41 -10.64
CA GLY A 74 15.87 -9.70 -9.45
C GLY A 74 14.68 -9.08 -8.72
N LEU A 75 14.42 -9.52 -7.49
CA LEU A 75 13.33 -9.02 -6.64
C LEU A 75 13.44 -7.50 -6.41
N ALA A 76 14.63 -7.00 -6.12
CA ALA A 76 14.88 -5.58 -5.87
C ALA A 76 14.39 -4.69 -7.03
N LYS A 77 14.58 -5.15 -8.28
CA LYS A 77 14.17 -4.42 -9.49
C LYS A 77 12.65 -4.38 -9.71
N GLN A 78 11.88 -5.16 -8.97
CA GLN A 78 10.42 -5.17 -9.06
C GLN A 78 9.78 -4.18 -8.10
N PHE A 79 10.43 -3.84 -6.99
CA PHE A 79 9.89 -2.91 -6.00
C PHE A 79 10.22 -1.47 -6.35
N GLN A 80 9.35 -0.56 -5.93
CA GLN A 80 9.64 0.87 -5.80
C GLN A 80 10.05 1.19 -4.34
N GLY A 81 10.71 2.33 -4.13
CA GLY A 81 11.07 2.81 -2.78
C GLY A 81 12.20 2.04 -2.08
N GLU A 82 12.18 2.00 -0.74
CA GLU A 82 13.29 1.46 0.08
C GLU A 82 13.58 -0.04 -0.18
N LEU A 83 12.55 -0.85 -0.45
CA LEU A 83 12.75 -2.28 -0.76
C LEU A 83 13.60 -2.48 -2.02
N SER A 84 13.55 -1.55 -2.98
CA SER A 84 14.37 -1.62 -4.21
C SER A 84 15.87 -1.47 -3.94
N LYS A 85 16.23 -0.87 -2.80
CA LYS A 85 17.62 -0.61 -2.41
C LYS A 85 18.28 -1.80 -1.71
N LEU A 86 17.49 -2.79 -1.28
CA LEU A 86 17.99 -3.97 -0.58
C LEU A 86 18.55 -5.02 -1.56
N LYS A 87 19.63 -5.70 -1.14
CA LYS A 87 20.18 -6.84 -1.90
C LYS A 87 19.13 -7.95 -2.03
N ASN A 88 19.07 -8.59 -3.21
CA ASN A 88 18.14 -9.70 -3.48
C ASN A 88 18.24 -10.83 -2.45
N SER A 89 19.45 -11.18 -2.00
CA SER A 89 19.65 -12.22 -0.98
C SER A 89 19.02 -11.87 0.37
N ARG A 90 18.96 -10.58 0.71
CA ARG A 90 18.29 -10.07 1.92
C ARG A 90 16.78 -10.07 1.72
N LEU A 91 16.29 -9.52 0.60
CA LEU A 91 14.87 -9.51 0.27
C LEU A 91 14.26 -10.92 0.34
N ARG A 92 14.94 -11.94 -0.22
CA ARG A 92 14.45 -13.34 -0.19
C ARG A 92 14.29 -13.93 1.22
N LYS A 93 14.94 -13.36 2.24
CA LYS A 93 14.83 -13.80 3.64
C LYS A 93 13.71 -13.08 4.40
N LEU A 94 13.15 -12.02 3.83
CA LEU A 94 12.08 -11.26 4.48
C LEU A 94 10.72 -11.91 4.21
N ALA A 95 9.83 -11.77 5.18
CA ALA A 95 8.41 -11.96 5.03
C ALA A 95 7.71 -10.69 5.50
N LEU A 96 6.77 -10.20 4.70
CA LEU A 96 6.00 -9.01 5.04
C LEU A 96 4.68 -9.42 5.71
N PRO A 97 4.25 -8.72 6.76
CA PRO A 97 2.99 -8.98 7.43
C PRO A 97 1.82 -8.70 6.48
N VAL A 98 0.79 -9.54 6.56
CA VAL A 98 -0.51 -9.26 5.94
C VAL A 98 -1.26 -8.33 6.89
N MET A 99 -1.50 -7.10 6.44
CA MET A 99 -2.14 -6.05 7.21
C MET A 99 -3.65 -6.07 7.01
N ILE A 100 -4.39 -5.64 8.04
CA ILE A 100 -5.86 -5.59 8.03
C ILE A 100 -6.29 -4.15 8.35
N PRO A 101 -6.47 -3.31 7.32
CA PRO A 101 -7.03 -1.98 7.49
C PRO A 101 -8.45 -2.03 8.08
N ARG A 102 -8.80 -1.06 8.93
CA ARG A 102 -10.06 -1.03 9.69
C ARG A 102 -10.83 0.28 9.46
N GLY A 103 -12.14 0.24 9.67
CA GLY A 103 -13.03 1.41 9.54
C GLY A 103 -13.75 1.47 8.21
N PHE A 104 -14.73 2.37 8.08
CA PHE A 104 -15.46 2.64 6.82
C PHE A 104 -15.99 1.38 6.09
N GLY A 105 -16.52 0.41 6.85
CA GLY A 105 -17.04 -0.83 6.26
C GLY A 105 -15.98 -1.79 5.72
N LEU A 106 -14.70 -1.57 6.00
CA LEU A 106 -13.63 -2.51 5.70
C LEU A 106 -13.79 -3.81 6.51
N PRO A 107 -13.41 -4.97 5.93
CA PRO A 107 -13.50 -6.24 6.62
C PRO A 107 -12.58 -6.30 7.84
N THR A 108 -12.99 -7.04 8.87
CA THR A 108 -12.19 -7.25 10.10
C THR A 108 -11.16 -8.36 9.97
N THR A 109 -11.15 -9.05 8.84
CA THR A 109 -10.21 -10.13 8.49
C THR A 109 -9.61 -9.84 7.12
N PRO A 110 -8.46 -10.45 6.75
CA PRO A 110 -7.92 -10.31 5.41
C PRO A 110 -8.93 -10.75 4.34
N ASP A 111 -8.90 -10.12 3.18
CA ASP A 111 -9.82 -10.44 2.09
C ASP A 111 -9.53 -11.84 1.50
N GLU A 112 -10.35 -12.82 1.89
CA GLU A 112 -10.25 -14.20 1.41
C GLU A 112 -10.62 -14.37 -0.06
N SER A 113 -11.28 -13.37 -0.67
CA SER A 113 -11.63 -13.32 -2.09
C SER A 113 -10.65 -12.50 -2.93
N GLY A 114 -9.73 -11.77 -2.29
CA GLY A 114 -8.79 -10.90 -3.00
C GLY A 114 -7.91 -11.64 -3.99
N THR A 115 -7.59 -11.00 -5.11
CA THR A 115 -6.80 -11.60 -6.19
C THR A 115 -5.43 -10.95 -6.34
N LEU A 116 -5.16 -9.90 -5.56
CA LEU A 116 -3.95 -9.09 -5.63
C LEU A 116 -3.30 -8.96 -4.25
N LEU A 117 -1.96 -8.97 -4.25
CA LEU A 117 -1.11 -8.56 -3.15
C LEU A 117 -0.58 -7.16 -3.47
N LEU A 118 -0.94 -6.23 -2.61
CA LEU A 118 -0.51 -4.84 -2.69
C LEU A 118 0.56 -4.61 -1.62
N THR A 119 1.82 -4.46 -2.04
CA THR A 119 2.90 -4.11 -1.12
C THR A 119 2.89 -2.62 -0.88
N ILE A 120 2.71 -2.23 0.37
CA ILE A 120 2.69 -0.83 0.81
C ILE A 120 3.96 -0.52 1.59
N SER A 121 4.51 0.67 1.39
CA SER A 121 5.74 1.13 2.03
C SER A 121 5.63 2.59 2.50
N ASN A 122 6.21 2.87 3.65
CA ASN A 122 6.46 4.22 4.14
C ASN A 122 7.84 4.26 4.81
N GLY A 123 8.81 4.84 4.11
CA GLY A 123 10.22 4.75 4.50
C GLY A 123 10.64 3.29 4.77
N PRO A 124 11.17 2.97 5.96
CA PRO A 124 11.63 1.62 6.29
C PRO A 124 10.50 0.64 6.63
N ARG A 125 9.24 1.06 6.71
CA ARG A 125 8.12 0.19 7.10
C ARG A 125 7.40 -0.37 5.89
N HIS A 126 7.11 -1.67 5.91
CA HIS A 126 6.49 -2.38 4.78
C HIS A 126 5.43 -3.39 5.23
N GLY A 127 4.41 -3.59 4.41
CA GLY A 127 3.39 -4.60 4.65
C GLY A 127 2.59 -4.92 3.39
N ILE A 128 1.72 -5.93 3.48
CA ILE A 128 0.88 -6.37 2.37
C ILE A 128 -0.58 -6.13 2.71
N ILE A 129 -1.32 -5.53 1.79
CA ILE A 129 -2.79 -5.57 1.78
C ILE A 129 -3.22 -6.56 0.70
N ILE A 130 -4.22 -7.38 1.01
CA ILE A 130 -4.86 -8.26 0.01
C ILE A 130 -6.11 -7.53 -0.48
N CYS A 131 -6.22 -7.31 -1.78
CA CYS A 131 -7.34 -6.62 -2.42
C CYS A 131 -7.88 -7.42 -3.60
N SER A 132 -9.16 -7.21 -3.93
CA SER A 132 -9.83 -7.84 -5.07
C SER A 132 -9.55 -7.11 -6.37
N GLU A 133 -9.46 -5.77 -6.32
CA GLU A 133 -9.25 -4.93 -7.49
C GLU A 133 -8.31 -3.76 -7.19
N ILE A 134 -7.69 -3.26 -8.26
CA ILE A 134 -6.95 -2.01 -8.29
C ILE A 134 -7.36 -1.25 -9.54
N GLY A 135 -7.63 0.06 -9.42
CA GLY A 135 -7.91 0.90 -10.56
C GLY A 135 -6.75 0.87 -11.56
N GLU A 136 -7.02 1.12 -12.84
CA GLU A 136 -5.99 1.08 -13.88
C GLU A 136 -4.99 2.23 -13.78
N GLN A 137 -5.44 3.39 -13.29
CA GLN A 137 -4.64 4.60 -13.15
C GLN A 137 -4.89 5.25 -11.79
N ALA A 138 -3.89 5.98 -11.29
CA ALA A 138 -4.09 6.91 -10.19
C ALA A 138 -4.66 8.22 -10.73
N ALA A 139 -5.50 8.88 -9.96
CA ALA A 139 -6.07 10.18 -10.28
C ALA A 139 -5.56 11.25 -9.30
N PRO A 140 -5.32 12.49 -9.74
CA PRO A 140 -4.93 13.54 -8.83
C PRO A 140 -6.11 13.96 -7.96
N LEU A 141 -5.83 14.10 -6.67
CA LEU A 141 -6.72 14.63 -5.65
C LEU A 141 -7.08 16.10 -5.94
N SER A 142 -8.37 16.43 -6.03
CA SER A 142 -8.85 17.82 -6.12
C SER A 142 -9.03 18.43 -4.73
N SER A 143 -9.71 17.73 -3.84
CA SER A 143 -9.99 18.18 -2.47
C SER A 143 -9.91 17.04 -1.46
N PHE A 144 -9.64 17.36 -0.20
CA PHE A 144 -9.60 16.38 0.89
C PHE A 144 -10.23 16.91 2.17
N THR A 145 -11.17 16.14 2.71
CA THR A 145 -11.84 16.43 3.97
C THR A 145 -11.42 15.40 5.01
N LYS A 146 -10.68 15.85 6.03
CA LYS A 146 -10.23 14.98 7.13
C LYS A 146 -11.45 14.41 7.86
N THR A 147 -11.47 13.09 8.04
CA THR A 147 -12.49 12.37 8.78
C THR A 147 -11.86 11.10 9.31
N LYS A 148 -11.66 11.04 10.63
CA LYS A 148 -11.00 9.90 11.26
C LYS A 148 -12.02 8.80 11.53
N ASN A 149 -11.92 7.70 10.79
CA ASN A 149 -12.70 6.48 11.02
C ASN A 149 -11.77 5.26 10.90
N GLY A 150 -11.30 4.76 12.03
CA GLY A 150 -10.31 3.69 12.06
C GLY A 150 -9.02 4.11 11.35
N ASP A 151 -8.68 3.39 10.29
CA ASP A 151 -7.52 3.62 9.43
C ASP A 151 -7.80 4.52 8.22
N ILE A 152 -8.98 5.14 8.16
CA ILE A 152 -9.29 6.14 7.16
C ILE A 152 -8.85 7.53 7.64
N ALA A 153 -8.08 8.21 6.81
CA ALA A 153 -7.60 9.57 7.05
C ALA A 153 -8.69 10.63 6.78
N GLY A 154 -9.53 10.38 5.77
CA GLY A 154 -10.59 11.29 5.36
C GLY A 154 -11.18 10.90 4.01
N MET A 155 -11.99 11.79 3.46
CA MET A 155 -12.61 11.66 2.14
C MET A 155 -11.81 12.48 1.13
N ALA A 156 -11.43 11.84 0.02
CA ALA A 156 -10.83 12.49 -1.14
C ALA A 156 -11.89 12.67 -2.22
N GLU A 157 -11.84 13.81 -2.88
CA GLU A 157 -12.43 14.02 -4.19
C GLU A 157 -11.31 13.91 -5.22
N ILE A 158 -11.47 13.04 -6.23
CA ILE A 158 -10.51 12.89 -7.32
C ILE A 158 -11.06 13.49 -8.61
N SER A 159 -10.17 13.71 -9.57
CA SER A 159 -10.55 14.10 -10.93
C SER A 159 -11.63 13.14 -11.45
N ASP A 160 -12.76 13.68 -11.92
CA ASP A 160 -14.04 13.01 -12.23
C ASP A 160 -15.13 13.10 -11.13
N ASN A 161 -14.95 13.96 -10.12
CA ASN A 161 -15.90 14.18 -9.00
C ASN A 161 -16.25 12.90 -8.22
N GLU A 162 -15.40 11.88 -8.30
CA GLU A 162 -15.55 10.67 -7.51
C GLU A 162 -15.05 10.94 -6.08
N GLU A 163 -15.90 10.66 -5.09
CA GLU A 163 -15.51 10.69 -3.68
C GLU A 163 -15.12 9.30 -3.21
N LEU A 164 -13.97 9.19 -2.53
CA LEU A 164 -13.50 7.94 -1.95
C LEU A 164 -12.83 8.14 -0.58
N PRO A 165 -13.04 7.23 0.38
CA PRO A 165 -12.30 7.24 1.64
C PRO A 165 -10.81 6.94 1.39
N VAL A 166 -9.91 7.69 2.00
CA VAL A 166 -8.47 7.50 1.83
C VAL A 166 -7.84 6.79 3.02
N LEU A 167 -7.07 5.77 2.73
CA LEU A 167 -6.32 4.99 3.71
C LEU A 167 -5.17 5.79 4.31
N ASN A 168 -5.10 5.82 5.64
CA ASN A 168 -3.92 6.24 6.38
C ASN A 168 -2.89 5.10 6.42
N TYR A 169 -2.22 4.85 5.30
CA TYR A 169 -1.24 3.77 5.19
C TYR A 169 -0.06 3.91 6.17
N ALA A 170 0.29 5.13 6.56
CA ALA A 170 1.36 5.39 7.52
C ALA A 170 1.03 4.80 8.90
N SER A 171 -0.14 5.13 9.46
CA SER A 171 -0.56 4.61 10.76
C SER A 171 -0.72 3.09 10.77
N ILE A 172 -1.19 2.49 9.66
CA ILE A 172 -1.31 1.03 9.54
C ILE A 172 0.09 0.39 9.57
N LEU A 173 1.03 0.91 8.78
CA LEU A 173 2.40 0.39 8.73
C LEU A 173 3.16 0.53 10.05
N GLU A 174 2.80 1.50 10.88
CA GLU A 174 3.36 1.61 12.22
C GLU A 174 2.82 0.56 13.18
N ARG A 175 1.51 0.30 13.10
CA ARG A 175 0.84 -0.72 13.93
C ARG A 175 1.23 -2.13 13.53
N GLU A 176 1.32 -2.41 12.23
CA GLU A 176 1.37 -3.77 11.70
C GLU A 176 2.57 -4.02 10.77
N GLY A 177 3.24 -2.98 10.28
CA GLY A 177 4.29 -3.10 9.27
C GLY A 177 5.62 -3.61 9.81
N PHE A 178 6.35 -4.31 8.94
CA PHE A 178 7.70 -4.77 9.18
C PHE A 178 8.70 -3.62 8.99
N LEU A 179 9.54 -3.38 9.99
CA LEU A 179 10.62 -2.39 9.92
C LEU A 179 11.87 -2.99 9.27
N SER A 180 12.18 -2.56 8.05
CA SER A 180 13.42 -2.88 7.37
C SER A 180 14.46 -1.78 7.62
N ILE A 181 15.50 -2.10 8.39
CA ILE A 181 16.60 -1.17 8.67
C ILE A 181 17.69 -1.39 7.62
N PRO A 182 18.06 -0.42 6.78
CA PRO A 182 19.25 -0.53 5.93
C PRO A 182 20.46 -0.86 6.81
N ALA A 183 21.29 -1.80 6.37
CA ALA A 183 22.55 -2.11 7.06
C ALA A 183 23.63 -1.16 6.55
#